data_AF-A0A4R6P4S2-F1
#
_entry.id   AF-A0A4R6P4S2-F1
#
_cell.length_a   1.000
_cell.length_b   1.000
_cell.length_c   1.000
_cell.angle_alpha   90.00
_cell.angle_beta   90.00
_cell.angle_gamma   90.00
#
_symmetry.space_group_name_H-M   'P 1'
#
loop_
_entity.id
_entity.type
_entity.pdbx_description
1 polymer ?
#
loop_
_entity_poly.entity_id
_entity_poly.type
_entity_poly.pdbx_seq_one_letter_code
_entity_poly.pdbx_strand_id
1 'polypeptide(L)'
;MNPMRARLVTTSALCASLLVLTPVGAAADPPTPVADYGAGCVLDPGNRAATIDSLRFRCSVGQQDQIYRDASAGAVPMGVTNGWVVRPERLDGIAQSVWIGKVFRTGPDGGTLTNRVTGAGLEAFPADVYRAPSILDAAPAWALNYPTPVYDEIREVTPGVWLGYSWWRGGGLLAAFVLTPA
;
A
#
# COMPACT_ATOMS: atom_id res chain seq x y z
N MET A 1 -6.74 77.00 -33.59
CA MET A 1 -6.90 76.21 -34.84
C MET A 1 -5.51 76.06 -35.45
N ASN A 2 -5.00 74.80 -35.52
CA ASN A 2 -3.81 74.19 -36.18
C ASN A 2 -2.69 75.08 -36.79
N PRO A 3 -1.42 74.62 -36.96
CA PRO A 3 -0.93 73.23 -36.90
C PRO A 3 0.50 73.01 -36.34
N MET A 4 0.92 71.74 -36.41
CA MET A 4 2.25 71.26 -36.84
C MET A 4 3.31 70.82 -35.80
N ARG A 5 3.81 69.60 -36.08
CA ARG A 5 5.15 69.03 -35.81
C ARG A 5 5.34 68.50 -34.37
N ALA A 6 6.00 67.38 -34.12
CA ALA A 6 6.96 66.62 -34.91
C ALA A 6 6.90 65.14 -34.54
N ARG A 7 7.26 64.28 -35.50
CA ARG A 7 7.62 62.88 -35.25
C ARG A 7 8.90 62.84 -34.42
N LEU A 8 8.91 62.14 -33.30
CA LEU A 8 10.12 61.75 -32.59
C LEU A 8 10.20 60.22 -32.59
N VAL A 9 11.29 59.73 -33.18
CA VAL A 9 11.74 58.34 -33.13
C VAL A 9 12.55 58.18 -31.86
N THR A 10 12.18 57.26 -30.97
CA THR A 10 13.00 56.87 -29.82
C THR A 10 12.92 55.37 -29.57
N THR A 11 13.94 54.68 -30.07
CA THR A 11 14.76 53.68 -29.37
C THR A 11 14.04 52.69 -28.43
N SER A 12 13.86 51.47 -28.93
CA SER A 12 13.56 50.28 -28.11
C SER A 12 14.71 49.99 -27.14
N ALA A 13 14.46 50.14 -25.84
CA ALA A 13 15.32 49.58 -24.81
C ALA A 13 14.92 48.11 -24.57
N LEU A 14 15.82 47.18 -24.91
CA LEU A 14 15.70 45.78 -24.47
C LEU A 14 15.93 45.72 -22.96
N CYS A 15 14.87 45.58 -22.17
CA CYS A 15 14.97 45.14 -20.78
C CYS A 15 15.28 43.63 -20.75
N ALA A 16 16.54 43.27 -20.60
CA ALA A 16 16.95 41.93 -20.25
C ALA A 16 16.50 41.63 -18.81
N SER A 17 15.36 40.96 -18.67
CA SER A 17 14.84 40.52 -17.38
C SER A 17 15.59 39.25 -16.98
N LEU A 18 16.55 39.36 -16.06
CA LEU A 18 17.17 38.21 -15.41
C LEU A 18 16.11 37.49 -14.56
N LEU A 19 15.54 36.40 -15.09
CA LEU A 19 14.77 35.45 -14.30
C LEU A 19 15.74 34.69 -13.39
N VAL A 20 15.79 35.09 -12.12
CA VAL A 20 16.45 34.32 -11.07
C VAL A 20 15.55 33.14 -10.73
N LEU A 21 15.83 31.96 -11.31
CA LEU A 21 15.20 30.71 -10.88
C LEU A 21 15.73 30.36 -9.49
N THR A 22 15.00 30.73 -8.44
CA THR A 22 15.20 30.13 -7.12
C THR A 22 14.70 28.69 -7.17
N PRO A 23 15.51 27.67 -6.81
CA PRO A 23 15.01 26.32 -6.68
C PRO A 23 13.98 26.30 -5.56
N VAL A 24 12.72 26.01 -5.92
CA VAL A 24 11.70 25.63 -4.94
C VAL A 24 12.17 24.32 -4.33
N GLY A 25 12.77 24.40 -3.15
CA GLY A 25 13.03 23.21 -2.35
C GLY A 25 11.70 22.54 -2.05
N ALA A 26 11.53 21.31 -2.51
CA ALA A 26 10.41 20.47 -2.11
C ALA A 26 10.50 20.30 -0.58
N ALA A 27 9.65 21.01 0.16
CA ALA A 27 9.45 20.74 1.57
C ALA A 27 8.94 19.30 1.66
N ALA A 28 9.68 18.43 2.35
CA ALA A 28 9.18 17.10 2.67
C ALA A 28 7.92 17.26 3.54
N ASP A 29 6.85 16.55 3.21
CA ASP A 29 5.66 16.50 4.04
C ASP A 29 6.04 16.07 5.48
N PRO A 30 5.38 16.62 6.51
CA PRO A 30 5.65 16.21 7.88
C PRO A 30 5.42 14.70 8.02
N PRO A 31 6.25 13.99 8.80
CA PRO A 31 6.12 12.55 8.97
C PRO A 31 4.73 12.20 9.50
N THR A 32 4.07 11.25 8.83
CA THR A 32 2.77 10.74 9.25
C THR A 32 2.89 10.20 10.68
N PRO A 33 2.00 10.59 11.60
CA PRO A 33 2.10 10.18 12.99
C PRO A 33 1.92 8.67 13.15
N VAL A 34 2.56 8.11 14.19
CA VAL A 34 2.33 6.73 14.62
C VAL A 34 0.88 6.60 15.07
N ALA A 35 0.15 5.65 14.50
CA ALA A 35 -1.21 5.33 14.91
C ALA A 35 -1.19 4.34 16.08
N ASP A 36 -1.89 4.65 17.17
CA ASP A 36 -1.98 3.81 18.36
C ASP A 36 -3.41 3.26 18.51
N TYR A 37 -3.54 1.93 18.46
CA TYR A 37 -4.79 1.20 18.62
C TYR A 37 -4.95 0.65 20.05
N GLY A 38 -4.07 1.03 20.98
CA GLY A 38 -4.08 0.65 22.39
C GLY A 38 -3.31 -0.64 22.68
N ALA A 39 -3.01 -0.87 23.97
CA ALA A 39 -2.34 -2.08 24.47
C ALA A 39 -1.02 -2.45 23.75
N GLY A 40 -0.31 -1.45 23.21
CA GLY A 40 0.94 -1.65 22.47
C GLY A 40 0.78 -2.07 21.00
N CYS A 41 -0.45 -2.11 20.48
CA CYS A 41 -0.73 -2.25 19.06
C CYS A 41 -0.58 -0.89 18.36
N VAL A 42 0.57 -0.69 17.71
CA VAL A 42 0.93 0.55 17.01
C VAL A 42 1.25 0.30 15.54
N LEU A 43 0.97 1.27 14.67
CA LEU A 43 1.42 1.28 13.28
C LEU A 43 2.33 2.49 13.07
N ASP A 44 3.57 2.24 12.65
CA ASP A 44 4.58 3.27 12.41
C ASP A 44 4.83 3.38 10.90
N PRO A 45 4.34 4.44 10.23
CA PRO A 45 4.57 4.68 8.81
C PRO A 45 6.05 4.82 8.42
N GLY A 46 6.91 5.22 9.35
CA GLY A 46 8.35 5.32 9.16
C GLY A 46 9.11 4.03 9.46
N ASN A 47 8.45 3.01 10.04
CA ASN A 47 9.07 1.76 10.46
C ASN A 47 8.19 0.54 10.15
N ARG A 48 8.38 0.00 8.95
CA ARG A 48 7.69 -1.23 8.48
C ARG A 48 7.91 -2.42 9.41
N ALA A 49 9.12 -2.58 9.96
CA ALA A 49 9.43 -3.71 10.83
C ALA A 49 8.65 -3.64 12.15
N ALA A 50 8.56 -2.45 12.77
CA ALA A 50 7.75 -2.24 13.97
C ALA A 50 6.25 -2.47 13.69
N THR A 51 5.76 -2.02 12.55
CA THR A 51 4.38 -2.27 12.11
C THR A 51 4.10 -3.78 11.97
N ILE A 52 5.00 -4.54 11.33
CA ILE A 52 4.86 -5.98 11.16
C ILE A 52 4.91 -6.72 12.51
N ASP A 53 5.85 -6.36 13.39
CA ASP A 53 5.95 -6.91 14.76
C ASP A 53 4.65 -6.69 15.53
N SER A 54 4.15 -5.46 15.49
CA SER A 54 2.91 -5.06 16.15
C SER A 54 1.71 -5.86 15.66
N LEU A 55 1.51 -5.93 14.33
CA LEU A 55 0.42 -6.70 13.73
C LEU A 55 0.45 -8.17 14.14
N ARG A 56 1.65 -8.79 14.15
CA ARG A 56 1.81 -10.23 14.43
C ARG A 56 1.70 -10.58 15.91
N PHE A 57 2.21 -9.74 16.80
CA PHE A 57 2.51 -10.14 18.18
C PHE A 57 1.88 -9.25 19.25
N ARG A 58 1.27 -8.13 18.88
CA ARG A 58 0.72 -7.16 19.84
C ARG A 58 -0.76 -6.86 19.59
N CYS A 59 -1.14 -6.74 18.33
CA CYS A 59 -2.51 -6.43 17.94
C CYS A 59 -3.43 -7.63 18.11
N SER A 60 -4.47 -7.46 18.93
CA SER A 60 -5.57 -8.41 19.04
C SER A 60 -6.35 -8.54 17.72
N VAL A 61 -7.13 -9.61 17.59
CA VAL A 61 -8.05 -9.84 16.46
C VAL A 61 -8.93 -8.62 16.16
N GLY A 62 -9.54 -8.04 17.20
CA GLY A 62 -10.40 -6.86 17.05
C GLY A 62 -9.64 -5.61 16.60
N GLN A 63 -8.41 -5.43 17.08
CA GLN A 63 -7.55 -4.33 16.64
C GLN A 63 -7.10 -4.51 15.19
N GLN A 64 -6.76 -5.72 14.76
CA GLN A 64 -6.44 -6.01 13.35
C GLN A 64 -7.64 -5.70 12.43
N ASP A 65 -8.85 -6.06 12.85
CA ASP A 65 -10.06 -5.76 12.08
C ASP A 65 -10.34 -4.25 12.02
N GLN A 66 -10.11 -3.53 13.12
CA GLN A 66 -10.23 -2.08 13.15
C GLN A 66 -9.19 -1.41 12.25
N ILE A 67 -7.92 -1.84 12.33
CA ILE A 67 -6.82 -1.38 11.46
C ILE A 67 -7.19 -1.55 9.99
N TYR A 68 -7.74 -2.71 9.61
CA TYR A 68 -8.14 -2.95 8.23
C TYR A 68 -9.30 -2.05 7.79
N ARG A 69 -10.30 -1.85 8.66
CA ARG A 69 -11.45 -0.97 8.39
C ARG A 69 -11.04 0.49 8.22
N ASP A 70 -10.05 0.95 8.99
CA ASP A 70 -9.54 2.32 8.91
C ASP A 70 -8.62 2.56 7.70
N ALA A 71 -8.06 1.48 7.14
CA ALA A 71 -7.19 1.55 5.98
C ALA A 71 -7.97 1.80 4.68
N SER A 72 -7.35 2.54 3.76
CA SER A 72 -7.79 2.58 2.36
C SER A 72 -7.25 1.36 1.60
N ALA A 73 -7.77 1.11 0.39
CA ALA A 73 -7.17 0.11 -0.50
C ALA A 73 -5.66 0.36 -0.75
N GLY A 74 -5.24 1.62 -0.75
CA GLY A 74 -3.85 2.02 -1.00
C GLY A 74 -3.34 1.66 -2.40
N ALA A 75 -2.01 1.71 -2.54
CA ALA A 75 -1.33 1.22 -3.72
C ALA A 75 -1.42 -0.30 -3.78
N VAL A 76 -1.56 -0.87 -4.99
CA VAL A 76 -1.39 -2.32 -5.16
C VAL A 76 0.08 -2.68 -4.95
N PRO A 77 0.41 -3.78 -4.25
CA PRO A 77 1.79 -4.23 -4.17
C PRO A 77 2.34 -4.52 -5.57
N MET A 78 3.63 -4.27 -5.79
CA MET A 78 4.34 -4.57 -7.03
C MET A 78 5.62 -5.33 -6.72
N GLY A 79 5.95 -6.33 -7.55
CA GLY A 79 7.18 -7.12 -7.40
C GLY A 79 7.10 -8.16 -6.28
N VAL A 80 8.26 -8.52 -5.75
CA VAL A 80 8.40 -9.58 -4.74
C VAL A 80 8.04 -9.03 -3.37
N THR A 81 7.20 -9.76 -2.64
CA THR A 81 6.86 -9.46 -1.24
C THR A 81 7.29 -10.58 -0.32
N ASN A 82 7.64 -10.22 0.91
CA ASN A 82 7.67 -11.12 2.06
C ASN A 82 6.30 -11.14 2.73
N GLY A 83 5.94 -12.25 3.36
CA GLY A 83 4.63 -12.41 3.97
C GLY A 83 4.61 -13.25 5.24
N TRP A 84 3.79 -12.84 6.21
CA TRP A 84 3.60 -13.53 7.48
C TRP A 84 2.12 -13.74 7.79
N VAL A 85 1.77 -14.93 8.28
CA VAL A 85 0.44 -15.15 8.85
C VAL A 85 0.39 -14.43 10.20
N VAL A 86 -0.68 -13.66 10.38
CA VAL A 86 -0.94 -12.86 11.58
C VAL A 86 -1.96 -13.57 12.47
N ARG A 87 -2.94 -14.27 11.88
CA ARG A 87 -3.86 -15.14 12.63
C ARG A 87 -4.40 -16.28 11.77
N PRO A 88 -4.81 -17.41 12.38
CA PRO A 88 -4.73 -17.72 13.82
C PRO A 88 -3.29 -17.89 14.32
N GLU A 89 -2.98 -17.40 15.52
CA GLU A 89 -1.64 -17.40 16.12
C GLU A 89 -0.97 -18.78 16.13
N ARG A 90 -1.77 -19.85 16.26
CA ARG A 90 -1.31 -21.25 16.23
C ARG A 90 -0.58 -21.62 14.93
N LEU A 91 -0.84 -20.93 13.83
CA LEU A 91 -0.22 -21.21 12.53
C LEU A 91 1.08 -20.43 12.31
N ASP A 92 1.50 -19.59 13.26
CA ASP A 92 2.79 -18.93 13.20
C ASP A 92 3.94 -19.98 13.17
N GLY A 93 4.94 -19.73 12.34
CA GLY A 93 6.04 -20.67 12.06
C GLY A 93 5.72 -21.80 11.07
N ILE A 94 4.61 -22.55 11.23
CA ILE A 94 4.24 -23.62 10.28
C ILE A 94 3.85 -23.02 8.93
N ALA A 95 3.04 -21.96 8.94
CA ALA A 95 2.64 -21.27 7.72
C ALA A 95 3.85 -20.72 6.96
N GLN A 96 4.91 -20.31 7.67
CA GLN A 96 6.14 -19.78 7.07
C GLN A 96 6.97 -20.85 6.35
N SER A 97 6.77 -22.12 6.66
CA SER A 97 7.43 -23.23 5.94
C SER A 97 6.79 -23.50 4.58
N VAL A 98 5.52 -23.11 4.40
CA VAL A 98 4.74 -23.37 3.19
C VAL A 98 4.51 -22.12 2.36
N TRP A 99 4.54 -20.93 2.96
CA TRP A 99 4.24 -19.65 2.32
C TRP A 99 5.13 -18.54 2.88
N ILE A 100 5.83 -17.84 1.99
CA ILE A 100 6.81 -16.80 2.36
C ILE A 100 6.49 -15.43 1.76
N GLY A 101 5.37 -15.30 1.04
CA GLY A 101 4.95 -14.06 0.40
C GLY A 101 4.37 -14.29 -0.99
N LYS A 102 4.45 -13.29 -1.85
CA LYS A 102 3.83 -13.30 -3.19
C LYS A 102 4.74 -12.58 -4.20
N VAL A 103 4.51 -12.78 -5.48
CA VAL A 103 5.10 -11.99 -6.58
C VAL A 103 3.97 -11.31 -7.33
N PHE A 104 3.90 -9.99 -7.23
CA PHE A 104 2.89 -9.17 -7.90
C PHE A 104 3.41 -8.66 -9.24
N ARG A 105 2.62 -8.91 -10.27
CA ARG A 105 2.80 -8.41 -11.65
C ARG A 105 1.64 -7.47 -11.96
N THR A 106 1.67 -6.32 -11.31
CA THR A 106 0.56 -5.36 -11.25
C THR A 106 0.99 -3.98 -11.75
N GLY A 107 0.00 -3.19 -12.17
CA GLY A 107 0.09 -1.75 -12.42
C GLY A 107 -1.02 -1.01 -11.67
N PRO A 108 -1.30 0.27 -11.99
CA PRO A 108 -2.26 1.10 -11.27
C PRO A 108 -3.67 0.49 -11.12
N ASP A 109 -4.08 -0.33 -12.09
CA ASP A 109 -5.43 -0.92 -12.18
C ASP A 109 -5.50 -2.39 -11.70
N GLY A 110 -4.42 -2.92 -11.13
CA GLY A 110 -4.31 -4.33 -10.74
C GLY A 110 -3.43 -5.13 -11.69
N GLY A 111 -3.69 -6.43 -11.85
CA GLY A 111 -2.87 -7.32 -12.66
C GLY A 111 -2.96 -8.76 -12.19
N THR A 112 -1.83 -9.44 -12.06
CA THR A 112 -1.79 -10.83 -11.56
C THR A 112 -0.78 -10.98 -10.43
N LEU A 113 -0.87 -12.08 -9.70
CA LEU A 113 0.17 -12.51 -8.79
C LEU A 113 0.32 -14.02 -8.77
N THR A 114 1.41 -14.46 -8.15
CA THR A 114 1.60 -15.82 -7.66
C THR A 114 1.97 -15.78 -6.18
N ASN A 115 1.63 -16.81 -5.43
CA ASN A 115 2.20 -17.02 -4.10
C ASN A 115 3.63 -17.54 -4.22
N ARG A 116 4.48 -17.17 -3.28
CA ARG A 116 5.81 -17.73 -3.08
C ARG A 116 5.72 -18.78 -1.99
N VAL A 117 5.93 -20.04 -2.38
CA VAL A 117 5.80 -21.20 -1.50
C VAL A 117 7.14 -21.84 -1.23
N THR A 118 7.26 -22.49 -0.07
CA THR A 118 8.49 -23.12 0.44
C THR A 118 9.64 -22.14 0.67
N GLY A 119 10.69 -22.57 1.38
CA GLY A 119 11.92 -21.79 1.55
C GLY A 119 12.67 -21.51 0.24
N ALA A 120 12.41 -22.26 -0.83
CA ALA A 120 12.99 -22.00 -2.15
C ALA A 120 12.28 -20.89 -2.93
N GLY A 121 11.13 -20.40 -2.44
CA GLY A 121 10.39 -19.30 -3.06
C GLY A 121 9.80 -19.64 -4.43
N LEU A 122 9.38 -20.89 -4.63
CA LEU A 122 8.72 -21.33 -5.85
C LEU A 122 7.41 -20.56 -6.03
N GLU A 123 7.13 -20.11 -7.25
CA GLU A 123 5.87 -19.43 -7.58
C GLU A 123 4.75 -20.45 -7.82
N ALA A 124 3.63 -20.31 -7.12
CA ALA A 124 2.47 -21.19 -7.22
C ALA A 124 1.16 -20.42 -7.02
N PHE A 125 0.03 -21.06 -7.32
CA PHE A 125 -1.33 -20.53 -7.08
C PHE A 125 -1.51 -19.14 -7.71
N PRO A 126 -1.61 -19.02 -9.05
CA PRO A 126 -1.85 -17.74 -9.69
C PRO A 126 -3.23 -17.15 -9.31
N ALA A 127 -3.30 -15.83 -9.22
CA ALA A 127 -4.54 -15.08 -8.99
C ALA A 127 -4.59 -13.79 -9.81
N ASP A 128 -5.82 -13.37 -10.12
CA ASP A 128 -6.09 -12.04 -10.65
C ASP A 128 -6.16 -11.03 -9.50
N VAL A 129 -5.67 -9.81 -9.75
CA VAL A 129 -5.64 -8.71 -8.79
C VAL A 129 -6.47 -7.55 -9.35
N TYR A 130 -7.51 -7.14 -8.63
CA TYR A 130 -8.38 -6.04 -9.04
C TYR A 130 -9.06 -5.38 -7.83
N ARG A 131 -9.68 -4.21 -8.02
CA ARG A 131 -10.43 -3.53 -6.95
C ARG A 131 -11.80 -4.17 -6.76
N ALA A 132 -12.17 -4.48 -5.53
CA ALA A 132 -13.50 -4.98 -5.18
C ALA A 132 -13.93 -4.47 -3.79
N PRO A 133 -15.23 -4.50 -3.47
CA PRO A 133 -15.71 -4.38 -2.10
C PRO A 133 -15.09 -5.47 -1.22
N SER A 134 -14.59 -5.09 -0.04
CA SER A 134 -14.12 -6.05 0.96
C SER A 134 -15.28 -6.89 1.51
N ILE A 135 -15.02 -8.16 1.80
CA ILE A 135 -15.93 -9.05 2.50
C ILE A 135 -16.14 -8.59 3.95
N LEU A 136 -15.12 -7.99 4.58
CA LEU A 136 -15.17 -7.58 5.99
C LEU A 136 -16.09 -6.38 6.25
N ASP A 137 -16.13 -5.40 5.33
CA ASP A 137 -16.79 -4.11 5.56
C ASP A 137 -17.40 -3.44 4.30
N ALA A 138 -17.37 -4.10 3.14
CA ALA A 138 -17.81 -3.59 1.84
C ALA A 138 -17.07 -2.35 1.30
N ALA A 139 -16.09 -1.80 2.01
CA ALA A 139 -15.28 -0.70 1.51
C ALA A 139 -14.20 -1.20 0.51
N PRO A 140 -13.67 -0.32 -0.36
CA PRO A 140 -12.73 -0.75 -1.40
C PRO A 140 -11.49 -1.45 -0.86
N ALA A 141 -11.13 -2.57 -1.47
CA ALA A 141 -9.91 -3.33 -1.20
C ALA A 141 -9.34 -3.88 -2.52
N TRP A 142 -8.12 -4.40 -2.47
CA TRP A 142 -7.56 -5.21 -3.55
C TRP A 142 -7.96 -6.67 -3.35
N ALA A 143 -8.74 -7.20 -4.27
CA ALA A 143 -9.07 -8.61 -4.35
C ALA A 143 -7.91 -9.39 -4.96
N LEU A 144 -7.59 -10.56 -4.40
CA LEU A 144 -6.71 -11.57 -5.00
C LEU A 144 -7.56 -12.81 -5.27
N ASN A 145 -7.97 -12.93 -6.53
CA ASN A 145 -8.99 -13.87 -6.98
C ASN A 145 -8.32 -15.13 -7.54
N TYR A 146 -8.23 -16.17 -6.73
CA TYR A 146 -7.71 -17.47 -7.15
C TYR A 146 -8.79 -18.30 -7.87
N PRO A 147 -8.41 -19.21 -8.79
CA PRO A 147 -9.31 -20.22 -9.34
C PRO A 147 -9.70 -21.31 -8.32
N THR A 148 -9.15 -21.25 -7.10
CA THR A 148 -9.44 -22.13 -5.97
C THR A 148 -10.56 -21.52 -5.10
N PRO A 149 -11.11 -22.28 -4.12
CA PRO A 149 -12.10 -21.74 -3.18
C PRO A 149 -11.52 -20.74 -2.18
N VAL A 150 -10.30 -20.23 -2.35
CA VAL A 150 -9.74 -19.17 -1.53
C VAL A 150 -9.89 -17.84 -2.24
N TYR A 151 -10.24 -16.80 -1.48
CA TYR A 151 -10.30 -15.42 -1.93
C TYR A 151 -9.56 -14.58 -0.91
N ASP A 152 -8.50 -13.89 -1.35
CA ASP A 152 -7.83 -12.94 -0.45
C ASP A 152 -8.30 -11.52 -0.75
N GLU A 153 -8.23 -10.67 0.25
CA GLU A 153 -8.35 -9.23 0.10
C GLU A 153 -7.27 -8.53 0.91
N ILE A 154 -6.75 -7.40 0.41
CA ILE A 154 -5.69 -6.64 1.08
C ILE A 154 -5.97 -5.13 1.06
N ARG A 155 -5.44 -4.45 2.08
CA ARG A 155 -5.38 -2.99 2.18
C ARG A 155 -4.01 -2.57 2.68
N GLU A 156 -3.55 -1.40 2.23
CA GLU A 156 -2.31 -0.79 2.70
C GLU A 156 -2.56 -0.08 4.03
N VAL A 157 -1.97 -0.59 5.11
CA VAL A 157 -2.19 -0.07 6.47
C VAL A 157 -1.16 0.97 6.87
N THR A 158 0.05 0.85 6.31
CA THR A 158 1.10 1.87 6.29
C THR A 158 1.86 1.78 4.97
N PRO A 159 2.62 2.81 4.55
CA PRO A 159 3.35 2.76 3.29
C PRO A 159 4.21 1.50 3.15
N GLY A 160 3.88 0.66 2.17
CA GLY A 160 4.58 -0.61 1.90
C GLY A 160 4.30 -1.73 2.90
N VAL A 161 3.20 -1.66 3.67
CA VAL A 161 2.71 -2.76 4.51
C VAL A 161 1.23 -2.97 4.21
N TRP A 162 0.90 -4.18 3.77
CA TRP A 162 -0.48 -4.57 3.49
C TRP A 162 -0.97 -5.60 4.49
N LEU A 163 -2.11 -5.34 5.13
CA LEU A 163 -2.84 -6.33 5.90
C LEU A 163 -3.87 -6.99 5.00
N GLY A 164 -3.98 -8.31 5.10
CA GLY A 164 -4.84 -9.10 4.24
C GLY A 164 -5.62 -10.17 4.99
N TYR A 165 -6.74 -10.55 4.40
CA TYR A 165 -7.61 -11.62 4.89
C TYR A 165 -7.81 -12.65 3.79
N SER A 166 -7.66 -13.92 4.15
CA SER A 166 -7.99 -15.08 3.31
C SER A 166 -9.34 -15.63 3.72
N TRP A 167 -10.25 -15.74 2.76
CA TRP A 167 -11.61 -16.21 2.95
C TRP A 167 -11.85 -17.51 2.18
N TRP A 168 -12.70 -18.38 2.74
CA TRP A 168 -13.27 -19.48 1.97
C TRP A 168 -14.45 -18.97 1.13
N ARG A 169 -14.51 -19.34 -0.15
CA ARG A 169 -15.64 -19.07 -1.05
C ARG A 169 -16.82 -19.93 -0.63
N GLY A 170 -17.66 -19.36 0.21
CA GLY A 170 -18.72 -20.05 0.96
C GLY A 170 -18.90 -19.48 2.36
N GLY A 171 -17.99 -18.61 2.79
CA GLY A 171 -18.01 -17.95 4.09
C GLY A 171 -16.98 -18.54 5.04
N GLY A 172 -16.53 -17.70 5.97
CA GLY A 172 -15.53 -18.07 6.96
C GLY A 172 -14.15 -17.53 6.65
N LEU A 173 -13.56 -16.89 7.66
CA LEU A 173 -12.19 -16.42 7.61
C LEU A 173 -11.23 -17.59 7.83
N LEU A 174 -10.28 -17.77 6.92
CA LEU A 174 -9.22 -18.78 7.02
C LEU A 174 -8.02 -18.25 7.80
N ALA A 175 -7.55 -17.06 7.43
CA ALA A 175 -6.37 -16.45 8.03
C ALA A 175 -6.36 -14.93 7.79
N ALA A 176 -5.61 -14.21 8.63
CA ALA A 176 -5.09 -12.89 8.24
C ALA A 176 -3.58 -12.98 8.04
N PHE A 177 -3.05 -12.15 7.15
CA PHE A 177 -1.65 -12.13 6.81
C PHE A 177 -1.17 -10.69 6.57
N VAL A 178 0.12 -10.46 6.68
CA VAL A 178 0.76 -9.18 6.38
C VAL A 178 1.78 -9.37 5.27
N LEU A 179 1.87 -8.40 4.36
CA LEU A 179 2.83 -8.35 3.27
C LEU A 179 3.70 -7.09 3.35
N THR A 180 4.95 -7.19 2.90
CA THR A 180 5.83 -6.04 2.67
C THR A 180 6.76 -6.29 1.49
N PRO A 181 7.28 -5.27 0.79
CA PRO A 181 8.28 -5.47 -0.25
C PRO A 181 9.48 -6.25 0.30
N ALA A 182 9.95 -7.23 -0.48
CA ALA A 182 11.02 -8.14 -0.09
C ALA A 182 12.39 -7.47 0.06
#